data_AF-A0A8S3WCK3-F1
#
_entry.id   AF-A0A8S3WCK3-F1
#
_cell.length_a   1.000
_cell.length_b   1.000
_cell.length_c   1.000
_cell.angle_alpha   90.00
_cell.angle_beta   90.00
_cell.angle_gamma   90.00
#
_symmetry.space_group_name_H-M   'P 1'
#
loop_
_entity.id
_entity.type
_entity.pdbx_description
1 polymer ?
#
loop_
_entity_poly.entity_id
_entity_poly.type
_entity_poly.pdbx_seq_one_letter_code
_entity_poly.pdbx_strand_id
1 'polypeptide(L)'
;MPAWRIRIEERIAKARALIGRLICFRSSKNRPRIVRTVRMAFAGTNVSLSQPGIMQKLTERIDDLKQRIAAWGKRIRRYTERSTRFNQNRLFQSDQKRLYKSLERPMVSGTGPAPNQADTVAFWRGLWSEPVNHSEVPWTEVVAS
;
A
#
# COMPACT_ATOMS: atom_id res chain seq x y z
N MET A 1 -10.59 3.20 -16.23
CA MET A 1 -9.93 3.83 -15.06
C MET A 1 -10.07 5.34 -15.15
N PRO A 2 -10.29 6.09 -14.05
CA PRO A 2 -10.43 7.54 -14.10
C PRO A 2 -9.18 8.24 -14.65
N ALA A 3 -9.34 9.28 -15.46
CA ALA A 3 -8.24 10.00 -16.10
C ALA A 3 -7.23 10.62 -15.10
N TRP A 4 -7.67 10.99 -13.89
CA TRP A 4 -6.76 11.45 -12.84
C TRP A 4 -5.82 10.34 -12.35
N ARG A 5 -6.29 9.09 -12.31
CA ARG A 5 -5.51 7.95 -11.82
C ARG A 5 -4.39 7.61 -12.80
N ILE A 6 -4.74 7.53 -14.09
CA ILE A 6 -3.79 7.27 -15.17
C ILE A 6 -2.66 8.31 -15.15
N ARG A 7 -2.99 9.60 -15.04
CA ARG A 7 -1.99 10.68 -14.96
C ARG A 7 -1.01 10.52 -13.78
N ILE A 8 -1.47 10.03 -12.64
CA ILE A 8 -0.59 9.81 -11.47
C ILE A 8 0.26 8.56 -11.68
N GLU A 9 -0.30 7.48 -12.21
CA GLU A 9 0.42 6.25 -12.54
C GLU A 9 1.53 6.50 -13.58
N GLU A 10 1.26 7.31 -14.61
CA GLU A 10 2.27 7.74 -15.58
C GLU A 10 3.40 8.54 -14.94
N ARG A 11 3.09 9.44 -13.98
CA ARG A 11 4.10 10.19 -13.23
C ARG A 11 4.98 9.25 -12.41
N ILE A 12 4.38 8.26 -11.74
CA ILE A 12 5.11 7.22 -11.00
C ILE A 12 6.02 6.43 -11.95
N ALA A 13 5.50 6.00 -13.11
CA ALA A 13 6.26 5.23 -14.10
C ALA A 13 7.47 6.03 -14.63
N LYS A 14 7.26 7.30 -15.00
CA LYS A 14 8.33 8.21 -15.45
C LYS A 14 9.40 8.41 -14.36
N ALA A 15 8.99 8.59 -13.10
CA ALA A 15 9.92 8.72 -11.98
C ALA A 15 10.72 7.44 -11.72
N ARG A 16 10.08 6.26 -11.76
CA ARG A 16 10.77 4.96 -11.63
C ARG A 16 11.79 4.75 -12.75
N ALA A 17 11.43 5.07 -13.99
CA ALA A 17 12.34 4.99 -15.13
C ALA A 17 13.54 5.93 -14.96
N LEU A 18 13.32 7.14 -14.44
CA LEU A 18 14.42 8.07 -14.15
C LEU A 18 15.34 7.55 -13.03
N ILE A 19 14.79 7.03 -11.93
CA ILE A 19 15.56 6.40 -10.85
C ILE A 19 16.48 5.32 -11.42
N GLY A 20 15.95 4.41 -12.26
CA GLY A 20 16.75 3.34 -12.88
C GLY A 20 17.93 3.88 -13.70
N ARG A 21 17.74 4.99 -14.43
CA ARG A 21 18.81 5.64 -15.19
C ARG A 21 19.87 6.30 -14.28
N LEU A 22 19.44 6.94 -13.19
CA LEU A 22 20.35 7.55 -12.21
C LEU A 22 21.20 6.48 -11.50
N ILE A 23 20.60 5.34 -11.14
CA ILE A 23 21.32 4.19 -10.57
C ILE A 23 22.33 3.64 -11.58
N CYS A 24 21.93 3.46 -12.85
CA CYS A 24 22.81 2.97 -13.89
C CYS A 24 24.03 3.87 -14.13
N PHE A 25 23.83 5.20 -14.10
CA PHE A 25 24.91 6.19 -14.18
C PHE A 25 25.87 6.08 -12.99
N ARG A 26 25.35 5.88 -11.77
CA ARG A 26 26.15 5.68 -10.55
C ARG A 26 26.99 4.40 -10.60
N SER A 27 26.49 3.34 -11.24
CA SER A 27 27.19 2.05 -11.40
C SER A 27 28.15 2.01 -12.61
N SER A 28 28.67 3.16 -13.07
CA SER A 28 29.65 3.34 -14.16
C SER A 28 29.25 2.81 -15.56
N LYS A 29 28.00 2.39 -15.77
CA LYS A 29 27.47 1.97 -17.09
C LYS A 29 27.03 3.18 -17.92
N ASN A 30 27.96 4.09 -18.17
CA ASN A 30 27.70 5.41 -18.74
C ASN A 30 27.56 5.41 -20.26
N ARG A 31 26.45 4.85 -20.76
CA ARG A 31 26.08 5.02 -22.17
C ARG A 31 25.71 6.49 -22.45
N PRO A 32 26.03 7.06 -23.63
CA PRO A 32 25.73 8.46 -23.96
C PRO A 32 24.25 8.84 -23.75
N ARG A 33 23.32 7.92 -24.04
CA ARG A 33 21.87 8.09 -23.80
C ARG A 33 21.53 8.30 -22.31
N ILE A 34 22.22 7.59 -21.42
CA ILE A 34 22.03 7.71 -19.96
C ILE A 34 22.55 9.07 -19.51
N VAL A 35 23.78 9.43 -19.91
CA VAL A 35 24.40 10.72 -19.59
C VAL A 35 23.52 11.90 -20.03
N ARG A 36 22.97 11.86 -21.26
CA ARG A 36 22.02 12.86 -21.74
C ARG A 36 20.79 12.95 -20.85
N THR A 37 20.24 11.81 -20.44
CA THR A 37 19.06 11.79 -19.57
C THR A 37 19.36 12.35 -18.18
N VAL A 38 20.51 12.02 -17.60
CA VAL A 38 20.93 12.57 -16.30
C VAL A 38 21.15 14.08 -16.40
N ARG A 39 21.79 14.56 -17.47
CA ARG A 39 21.96 16.00 -17.72
C ARG A 39 20.60 16.72 -17.77
N MET A 40 19.62 16.15 -18.48
CA MET A 40 18.26 16.69 -18.51
C MET A 40 17.55 16.64 -17.15
N ALA A 41 17.84 15.64 -16.32
CA ALA A 41 17.24 15.50 -14.99
C ALA A 41 17.67 16.60 -14.00
N PHE A 42 18.84 17.21 -14.27
CA PHE A 42 19.42 18.35 -13.56
C PHE A 42 19.38 19.64 -14.39
N ALA A 43 18.70 19.67 -15.54
CA ALA A 43 18.57 20.88 -16.35
C ALA A 43 17.89 21.98 -15.54
N GLY A 44 18.46 23.19 -15.56
CA GLY A 44 17.99 24.32 -14.76
C GLY A 44 18.41 24.26 -13.28
N THR A 45 19.22 23.29 -12.87
CA THR A 45 19.91 23.30 -11.58
C THR A 45 21.39 23.63 -11.77
N ASN A 46 22.04 24.22 -10.76
CA ASN A 46 23.47 24.56 -10.79
C ASN A 46 24.38 23.32 -10.63
N VAL A 47 23.92 22.14 -11.07
CA VAL A 47 24.59 20.86 -10.85
C VAL A 47 25.27 20.42 -12.14
N SER A 48 26.60 20.50 -12.16
CA SER A 48 27.41 19.92 -13.25
C SER A 48 27.70 18.43 -12.99
N LEU A 49 27.72 17.61 -14.04
CA LEU A 49 28.04 16.19 -13.91
C LEU A 49 29.52 15.93 -13.58
N SER A 50 30.40 16.89 -13.87
CA SER A 50 31.84 16.78 -13.61
C SER A 50 32.25 17.35 -12.25
N GLN A 51 31.31 17.92 -11.48
CA GLN A 51 31.64 18.53 -10.20
C GLN A 51 31.98 17.47 -9.13
N PRO A 52 32.87 17.79 -8.18
CA PRO A 52 33.08 16.96 -7.00
C PRO A 52 31.76 16.87 -6.21
N GLY A 53 31.41 15.68 -5.73
CA GLY A 53 30.17 15.45 -4.98
C GLY A 53 28.91 15.15 -5.82
N ILE A 54 29.03 14.98 -7.15
CA ILE A 54 27.89 14.59 -8.00
C ILE A 54 27.16 13.32 -7.50
N MET A 55 27.88 12.37 -6.89
CA MET A 55 27.29 11.13 -6.35
C MET A 55 26.33 11.39 -5.19
N GLN A 56 26.61 12.40 -4.36
CA GLN A 56 25.70 12.83 -3.30
C GLN A 56 24.44 13.46 -3.90
N LYS A 57 24.60 14.37 -4.87
CA LYS A 57 23.47 14.98 -5.59
C LYS A 57 22.59 13.98 -6.33
N LEU A 58 23.18 12.93 -6.89
CA LEU A 58 22.43 11.81 -7.47
C LEU A 58 21.60 11.08 -6.43
N THR A 59 22.16 10.85 -5.25
CA THR A 59 21.48 10.17 -4.14
C THR A 59 20.31 11.01 -3.63
N GLU A 60 20.54 12.29 -3.35
CA GLU A 60 19.49 13.25 -2.99
C GLU A 60 18.33 13.25 -4.02
N ARG A 61 18.67 13.25 -5.31
CA ARG A 61 17.68 13.24 -6.39
C ARG A 61 16.90 11.93 -6.46
N ILE A 62 17.56 10.79 -6.24
CA ILE A 62 16.89 9.49 -6.19
C ILE A 62 15.90 9.45 -5.02
N ASP A 63 16.30 9.95 -3.85
CA ASP A 63 15.45 9.93 -2.66
C ASP A 63 14.26 10.90 -2.77
N ASP A 64 14.44 12.09 -3.34
CA ASP A 64 13.32 12.98 -3.73
C ASP A 64 12.31 12.25 -4.63
N LEU A 65 12.78 11.56 -5.67
CA LEU A 65 11.90 10.80 -6.55
C LEU A 65 11.17 9.66 -5.82
N LYS A 66 11.83 8.95 -4.88
CA LYS A 66 11.16 7.93 -4.05
C LYS A 66 10.09 8.55 -3.15
N GLN A 67 10.38 9.68 -2.51
CA GLN A 67 9.42 10.40 -1.68
C GLN A 67 8.20 10.83 -2.49
N ARG A 68 8.41 11.36 -3.71
CA ARG A 68 7.33 11.75 -4.63
C ARG A 68 6.50 10.55 -5.06
N ILE A 69 7.12 9.41 -5.40
CA ILE A 69 6.41 8.17 -5.72
C ILE A 69 5.53 7.73 -4.53
N ALA A 70 6.08 7.74 -3.31
CA ALA A 70 5.32 7.38 -2.12
C ALA A 70 4.12 8.31 -1.90
N ALA A 71 4.31 9.63 -2.07
CA ALA A 71 3.24 10.61 -1.97
C ALA A 71 2.14 10.41 -3.03
N TRP A 72 2.52 10.13 -4.28
CA TRP A 72 1.58 9.81 -5.36
C TRP A 72 0.83 8.50 -5.11
N GLY A 73 1.50 7.47 -4.59
CA GLY A 73 0.85 6.22 -4.18
C GLY A 73 -0.19 6.44 -3.08
N LYS A 74 0.17 7.23 -2.05
CA LYS A 74 -0.78 7.64 -0.99
C LYS A 74 -1.96 8.43 -1.56
N ARG A 75 -1.73 9.29 -2.55
CA ARG A 75 -2.79 10.06 -3.22
C ARG A 75 -3.78 9.15 -3.97
N ILE A 76 -3.27 8.17 -4.73
CA ILE A 76 -4.12 7.17 -5.40
C ILE A 76 -4.96 6.43 -4.36
N ARG A 77 -4.33 5.90 -3.30
CA ARG A 77 -5.02 5.18 -2.23
C ARG A 77 -6.15 6.02 -1.62
N ARG A 78 -5.86 7.25 -1.19
CA ARG A 78 -6.83 8.17 -0.57
C ARG A 78 -8.03 8.45 -1.49
N TYR A 79 -7.78 8.67 -2.78
CA TYR A 79 -8.85 8.99 -3.72
C TYR A 79 -9.72 7.77 -4.05
N THR A 80 -9.10 6.61 -4.19
CA THR A 80 -9.82 5.34 -4.33
C THR A 80 -10.68 5.07 -3.09
N GLU A 81 -10.12 5.16 -1.89
CA GLU A 81 -10.85 4.96 -0.62
C GLU A 81 -12.01 5.94 -0.47
N ARG A 82 -11.82 7.22 -0.84
CA ARG A 82 -12.90 8.22 -0.83
C ARG A 82 -14.02 7.82 -1.79
N SER A 83 -13.68 7.42 -3.02
CA SER A 83 -14.66 7.01 -4.02
C SER A 83 -15.41 5.75 -3.58
N THR A 84 -14.70 4.76 -3.03
CA THR A 84 -15.29 3.53 -2.52
C THR A 84 -16.25 3.81 -1.38
N ARG A 85 -15.82 4.59 -0.37
CA ARG A 85 -16.69 4.97 0.76
C ARG A 85 -17.93 5.73 0.30
N PHE A 86 -17.78 6.68 -0.63
CA PHE A 86 -18.92 7.41 -1.18
C PHE A 86 -19.92 6.45 -1.84
N ASN A 87 -19.45 5.53 -2.68
CA ASN A 87 -20.29 4.55 -3.36
C ASN A 87 -20.96 3.59 -2.38
N GLN A 88 -20.22 3.08 -1.38
CA GLN A 88 -20.74 2.19 -0.35
C GLN A 88 -21.79 2.88 0.52
N ASN A 89 -21.54 4.12 0.95
CA ASN A 89 -22.51 4.88 1.74
C ASN A 89 -23.78 5.17 0.95
N ARG A 90 -23.64 5.54 -0.34
CA ARG A 90 -24.80 5.73 -1.22
C ARG A 90 -25.60 4.43 -1.37
N LEU A 91 -24.91 3.30 -1.56
CA LEU A 91 -25.55 1.99 -1.67
C LEU A 91 -26.21 1.57 -0.35
N PHE A 92 -25.61 1.87 0.81
CA PHE A 92 -26.22 1.64 2.12
C PHE A 92 -27.55 2.38 2.26
N GLN A 93 -27.59 3.65 1.85
CA GLN A 93 -28.81 4.45 1.95
C GLN A 93 -29.91 3.98 0.99
N SER A 94 -29.56 3.48 -0.20
CA SER A 94 -30.55 3.06 -1.19
C SER A 94 -30.93 1.58 -1.14
N ASP A 95 -29.98 0.68 -0.89
CA ASP A 95 -30.15 -0.78 -0.93
C ASP A 95 -29.08 -1.49 -0.08
N GLN A 96 -29.37 -1.61 1.22
CA GLN A 96 -28.49 -2.25 2.20
C GLN A 96 -28.21 -3.72 1.83
N LYS A 97 -29.20 -4.46 1.33
CA LYS A 97 -29.05 -5.87 0.95
C LYS A 97 -27.99 -6.03 -0.13
N ARG A 98 -27.99 -5.17 -1.15
CA ARG A 98 -26.94 -5.17 -2.18
C ARG A 98 -25.57 -4.82 -1.62
N LEU A 99 -25.47 -3.88 -0.68
CA LEU A 99 -24.20 -3.58 -0.04
C LEU A 99 -23.65 -4.81 0.69
N TYR A 100 -24.44 -5.45 1.55
CA TYR A 100 -23.98 -6.63 2.30
C TYR A 100 -23.58 -7.77 1.37
N LYS A 101 -24.37 -8.06 0.32
CA LYS A 101 -23.99 -9.02 -0.73
C LYS A 101 -22.68 -8.67 -1.45
N SER A 102 -22.34 -7.39 -1.60
CA SER A 102 -21.08 -6.95 -2.20
C SER A 102 -19.88 -7.03 -1.24
N LEU A 103 -20.14 -7.01 0.07
CA LEU A 103 -19.13 -7.15 1.13
C LEU A 103 -18.88 -8.61 1.48
N GLU A 104 -19.88 -9.47 1.30
CA GLU A 104 -19.72 -10.91 1.24
C GLU A 104 -18.66 -11.21 0.17
N ARG A 105 -17.47 -11.63 0.61
CA ARG A 105 -16.52 -12.25 -0.33
C ARG A 105 -17.26 -13.43 -0.95
N PRO A 106 -17.04 -13.76 -2.24
CA PRO A 106 -17.44 -15.07 -2.73
C PRO A 106 -16.86 -16.04 -1.72
N MET A 107 -17.75 -16.75 -1.02
CA MET A 107 -17.34 -17.79 -0.10
C MET A 107 -16.26 -18.55 -0.85
N VAL A 108 -15.07 -18.69 -0.25
CA VAL A 108 -14.40 -19.98 -0.41
C VAL A 108 -15.47 -20.91 0.13
N SER A 109 -16.33 -21.42 -0.76
CA SER A 109 -17.34 -22.38 -0.41
C SER A 109 -16.52 -23.44 0.27
N GLY A 110 -16.66 -23.56 1.59
CA GLY A 110 -16.04 -24.64 2.31
C GLY A 110 -16.50 -25.87 1.55
N THR A 111 -15.58 -26.52 0.84
CA THR A 111 -15.87 -27.70 0.04
C THR A 111 -16.25 -28.89 0.91
N GLY A 112 -16.32 -28.68 2.24
CA GLY A 112 -16.81 -29.63 3.21
C GLY A 112 -18.34 -29.61 3.32
N PRO A 113 -18.95 -30.76 3.61
CA PRO A 113 -20.36 -30.83 3.96
C PRO A 113 -20.66 -29.91 5.14
N ALA A 114 -21.86 -29.32 5.16
CA ALA A 114 -22.34 -28.56 6.30
C ALA A 114 -22.24 -29.42 7.57
N PRO A 115 -21.72 -28.90 8.69
CA PRO A 115 -21.59 -29.68 9.91
C PRO A 115 -22.96 -30.13 10.40
N ASN A 116 -23.04 -31.36 10.92
CA ASN A 116 -24.28 -31.89 11.48
C ASN A 116 -24.70 -31.06 12.71
N GLN A 117 -26.01 -31.03 13.00
CA GLN A 117 -26.57 -30.34 14.16
C GLN A 117 -25.93 -30.83 15.47
N ALA A 118 -25.68 -32.14 15.57
CA ALA A 118 -25.03 -32.74 16.74
C ALA A 118 -23.60 -32.19 16.95
N ASP A 119 -22.81 -32.10 15.88
CA ASP A 119 -21.43 -31.60 15.94
C ASP A 119 -21.38 -30.12 16.30
N THR A 120 -22.34 -29.35 15.77
CA THR A 120 -22.47 -27.92 16.08
C THR A 120 -22.83 -27.70 17.55
N VAL A 121 -23.78 -28.48 18.08
CA VAL A 121 -24.19 -28.41 19.49
C VAL A 121 -23.05 -28.85 20.40
N ALA A 122 -22.33 -29.92 20.05
CA ALA A 122 -21.19 -30.40 20.83
C ALA A 122 -20.06 -29.36 20.88
N PHE A 123 -19.76 -28.71 19.76
CA PHE A 123 -18.76 -27.63 19.68
C PHE A 123 -19.10 -26.46 20.61
N TRP A 124 -20.32 -25.90 20.48
CA TRP A 124 -20.72 -24.76 21.31
C TRP A 124 -20.87 -25.13 22.79
N ARG A 125 -21.37 -26.33 23.06
CA ARG A 125 -21.43 -26.86 24.43
C ARG A 125 -20.02 -26.97 25.00
N GLY A 126 -19.06 -27.54 24.28
CA GLY A 126 -17.66 -27.65 24.71
C GLY A 126 -17.05 -26.30 25.06
N LEU A 127 -17.22 -25.31 24.18
CA LEU A 127 -16.70 -23.95 24.39
C LEU A 127 -17.25 -23.28 25.67
N TRP A 128 -18.51 -23.56 26.02
CA TRP A 128 -19.17 -22.97 27.19
C TRP A 128 -19.17 -23.86 28.45
N SER A 129 -18.70 -25.10 28.34
CA SER A 129 -18.70 -26.06 29.45
C SER A 129 -17.33 -26.19 30.12
N GLU A 130 -16.27 -25.65 29.53
CA GLU A 130 -15.00 -25.48 30.24
C GLU A 130 -15.04 -24.19 31.08
N PRO A 131 -15.10 -24.29 32.43
CA PRO A 131 -14.90 -23.13 33.27
C PRO A 131 -13.45 -22.67 33.14
N VAL A 132 -13.24 -21.55 32.46
CA VAL A 132 -11.94 -20.89 32.45
C VAL A 132 -11.75 -20.24 33.82
N ASN A 133 -10.82 -20.77 34.61
CA ASN A 133 -10.36 -20.09 35.82
C ASN A 133 -9.57 -18.86 35.39
N HIS A 134 -10.25 -17.71 35.32
CA HIS A 134 -9.60 -16.44 35.18
C HIS A 134 -8.88 -16.13 36.50
N SER A 135 -7.55 -16.01 36.46
CA SER A 135 -6.81 -15.46 37.59
C SER A 135 -7.24 -13.99 37.73
N GLU A 136 -7.85 -13.63 38.86
CA GLU A 136 -8.18 -12.26 39.23
C GLU A 136 -6.92 -11.45 39.55
N VAL A 137 -5.98 -11.35 38.61
CA VAL A 137 -4.84 -10.45 38.76
C VAL A 137 -5.34 -9.05 38.45
N PRO A 138 -5.26 -8.10 39.41
CA PRO A 138 -5.57 -6.72 39.12
C PRO A 138 -4.62 -6.24 38.02
N TRP A 139 -5.17 -5.64 36.96
CA TRP A 139 -4.43 -5.12 35.81
C TRP A 139 -3.34 -4.08 36.17
N THR A 140 -3.26 -3.68 37.45
CA THR A 140 -2.31 -2.71 38.01
C THR A 140 -0.97 -3.29 38.43
N GLU A 141 -0.80 -4.62 38.54
CA GLU A 141 0.45 -5.21 39.06
C GLU A 141 1.49 -5.58 37.99
N VAL A 142 1.15 -5.51 36.71
CA VAL A 142 2.06 -5.94 35.61
C VAL A 142 3.12 -4.88 35.24
N VAL A 143 3.15 -3.70 35.87
CA VAL A 143 4.10 -2.62 35.51
C VAL A 143 5.25 -2.42 36.52
N ALA A 144 5.40 -3.27 37.53
CA ALA A 144 6.51 -3.15 38.47
C ALA A 144 7.37 -4.41 38.52
N SER A 145 8.21 -4.61 37.49
CA SER A 145 9.52 -5.29 37.59
C SER A 145 10.37 -4.99 36.35
#